data_AF-A0A2T2R597-F1
#
_entry.id   AF-A0A2T2R597-F1
#
_cell.length_a   1.000
_cell.length_b   1.000
_cell.length_c   1.000
_cell.angle_alpha   90.00
_cell.angle_beta   90.00
_cell.angle_gamma   90.00
#
_symmetry.space_group_name_H-M   'P 1'
#
loop_
_entity.id
_entity.type
_entity.pdbx_description
1 polymer ?
#
loop_
_entity_poly.entity_id
_entity_poly.type
_entity_poly.pdbx_seq_one_letter_code
_entity_poly.pdbx_strand_id
1 'polypeptide(L)'
;IERLEYEIFDIPRPDGIIYLDVPVKHALELLEMNAEEMLEKKKYLTEGKDVVEDSLEYLENSRNAALKLVKAHNDWYHVDCIDGGAMMSKQTIHEKVLSSAQHIISD
;
A
#
# COMPACT_ATOMS: atom_id res chain seq x y z
N ILE A 1 4.40 -7.16 14.05
CA ILE A 1 2.93 -7.19 13.98
C ILE A 1 2.40 -7.89 15.22
N GLU A 2 2.39 -9.22 15.27
CA GLU A 2 1.87 -10.07 16.37
C GLU A 2 1.81 -9.44 17.77
N ARG A 3 2.97 -9.28 18.41
CA ARG A 3 3.06 -8.75 19.78
C ARG A 3 2.70 -7.27 19.90
N LEU A 4 3.12 -6.46 18.93
CA LEU A 4 2.97 -5.01 19.06
C LEU A 4 1.52 -4.59 18.84
N GLU A 5 0.92 -5.04 17.74
CA GLU A 5 -0.43 -4.62 17.35
C GLU A 5 -1.50 -5.32 18.16
N TYR A 6 -1.42 -6.65 18.28
CA TYR A 6 -2.52 -7.44 18.82
C TYR A 6 -2.41 -7.65 20.34
N GLU A 7 -1.19 -7.76 20.88
CA GLU A 7 -1.03 -7.99 22.33
C GLU A 7 -0.85 -6.68 23.11
N ILE A 8 -0.03 -5.74 22.60
CA ILE A 8 0.27 -4.48 23.31
C ILE A 8 -0.78 -3.42 23.01
N PHE A 9 -1.12 -3.22 21.73
CA PHE A 9 -2.09 -2.20 21.32
C PHE A 9 -3.53 -2.71 21.26
N ASP A 10 -3.75 -4.02 21.47
CA ASP A 10 -5.07 -4.67 21.46
C ASP A 10 -5.90 -4.32 20.20
N ILE A 11 -5.20 -4.16 19.07
CA ILE A 11 -5.83 -3.93 17.78
C ILE A 11 -6.45 -5.26 17.35
N PRO A 12 -7.72 -5.29 16.90
CA PRO A 12 -8.32 -6.51 16.42
C PRO A 12 -7.57 -7.06 15.21
N ARG A 13 -7.37 -8.38 15.18
CA ARG A 13 -6.79 -9.07 14.03
C ARG A 13 -7.77 -9.00 12.86
N PRO A 14 -7.32 -8.59 11.65
CA PRO A 14 -8.17 -8.63 10.47
C PRO A 14 -8.35 -10.07 9.98
N ASP A 15 -9.46 -10.34 9.30
CA ASP A 15 -9.71 -11.63 8.63
C ASP A 15 -8.81 -11.83 7.39
N GLY A 16 -8.27 -10.74 6.86
CA GLY A 16 -7.26 -10.74 5.80
C GLY A 16 -6.76 -9.34 5.47
N ILE A 17 -5.57 -9.25 4.90
CA ILE A 17 -4.92 -7.99 4.51
C ILE A 17 -4.65 -8.02 3.02
N ILE A 18 -5.18 -7.04 2.27
CA ILE A 18 -4.88 -6.90 0.84
C ILE A 18 -3.78 -5.86 0.66
N TYR A 19 -2.61 -6.30 0.20
CA TYR A 19 -1.46 -5.43 -0.06
C TYR A 19 -1.39 -5.08 -1.55
N LEU A 20 -1.58 -3.79 -1.85
CA LEU A 20 -1.40 -3.23 -3.20
C LEU A 20 0.08 -2.90 -3.41
N ASP A 21 0.77 -3.76 -4.17
CA ASP A 21 2.18 -3.57 -4.45
C ASP A 21 2.38 -2.65 -5.65
N VAL A 22 2.88 -1.45 -5.38
CA VAL A 22 3.28 -0.46 -6.38
C VAL A 22 4.78 -0.18 -6.19
N PRO A 23 5.62 -0.38 -7.21
CA PRO A 23 7.02 0.00 -7.14
C PRO A 23 7.20 1.50 -6.87
N VAL A 24 8.23 1.84 -6.10
CA VAL A 24 8.50 3.22 -5.65
C VAL A 24 8.51 4.22 -6.82
N LYS A 25 9.14 3.85 -7.95
CA LYS A 25 9.17 4.72 -9.13
C LYS A 25 7.78 5.11 -9.63
N HIS A 26 6.84 4.15 -9.68
CA HIS A 26 5.49 4.38 -10.17
C HIS A 26 4.65 5.13 -9.15
N ALA A 27 4.88 4.88 -7.85
CA ALA A 27 4.25 5.66 -6.79
C ALA A 27 4.63 7.15 -6.87
N LEU A 28 5.92 7.45 -7.13
CA LEU A 28 6.39 8.82 -7.33
C LEU A 28 5.81 9.47 -8.58
N GLU A 29 5.81 8.76 -9.72
CA GLU A 29 5.17 9.25 -10.95
C GLU A 29 3.70 9.61 -10.71
N LEU A 30 2.95 8.79 -9.97
CA LEU A 30 1.56 9.06 -9.61
C LEU A 30 1.41 10.28 -8.69
N LEU A 31 2.33 10.50 -7.77
CA LEU A 31 2.31 11.68 -6.89
C LEU A 31 2.58 12.97 -7.70
N GLU A 32 3.54 12.93 -8.62
CA GLU A 32 3.85 14.05 -9.52
C GLU A 32 2.67 14.39 -10.43
N MET A 33 2.04 13.38 -11.05
CA MET A 33 0.88 13.57 -11.94
C MET A 33 -0.32 14.20 -11.24
N ASN A 34 -0.46 13.97 -9.93
CA ASN A 34 -1.58 14.49 -9.14
C ASN A 34 -1.15 15.68 -8.25
N ALA A 35 0.03 16.28 -8.48
CA ALA A 35 0.60 17.27 -7.58
C ALA A 35 -0.32 18.48 -7.34
N GLU A 36 -1.04 18.97 -8.36
CA GLU A 36 -1.98 20.09 -8.22
C GLU A 36 -3.21 19.71 -7.36
N GLU A 37 -3.80 18.54 -7.59
CA GLU A 37 -4.93 18.02 -6.79
C GLU A 37 -4.49 17.70 -5.35
N MET A 38 -3.25 17.24 -5.19
CA MET A 38 -2.64 16.95 -3.90
C MET A 38 -2.23 18.23 -3.16
N LEU A 39 -1.87 19.32 -3.83
CA LEU A 39 -1.63 20.63 -3.21
C LEU A 39 -2.92 21.23 -2.63
N GLU A 40 -4.05 21.05 -3.32
CA GLU A 40 -5.36 21.45 -2.79
C GLU A 40 -5.81 20.58 -1.61
N LYS A 41 -5.56 19.27 -1.67
CA LYS A 41 -5.82 18.36 -0.55
C LYS A 41 -4.86 18.61 0.61
N LYS A 42 -3.54 18.65 0.41
CA LYS A 42 -2.53 18.91 1.44
C LYS A 42 -2.50 20.36 1.95
N LYS A 43 -3.46 21.22 1.59
CA LYS A 43 -3.57 22.61 2.11
C LYS A 43 -3.75 22.69 3.64
N TYR A 44 -4.16 21.59 4.28
CA TYR A 44 -4.19 21.43 5.74
C TYR A 44 -2.85 21.00 6.38
N LEU A 45 -1.86 20.58 5.60
CA LEU A 45 -0.48 20.32 6.04
C LEU A 45 0.34 21.61 5.94
N THR A 46 -0.02 22.60 6.76
CA THR A 46 0.82 23.78 6.96
C THR A 46 2.09 23.39 7.72
N GLU A 47 3.25 23.61 7.10
CA GLU A 47 4.58 23.73 7.74
C GLU A 47 5.36 22.46 8.12
N GLY A 48 5.38 21.45 7.25
CA GLY A 48 6.42 20.42 7.31
C GLY A 48 6.74 19.91 5.92
N LYS A 49 7.95 20.12 5.42
CA LYS A 49 8.44 19.36 4.25
C LYS A 49 8.24 17.87 4.56
N ASP A 50 7.61 17.14 3.65
CA ASP A 50 7.33 15.71 3.77
C ASP A 50 8.65 14.91 3.68
N VAL A 51 9.47 14.95 4.73
CA VAL A 51 10.83 14.36 4.76
C VAL A 51 10.79 12.83 4.56
N VAL A 52 9.62 12.22 4.79
CA VAL A 52 9.39 10.77 4.67
C VAL A 52 9.23 10.33 3.21
N GLU A 53 8.65 11.17 2.36
CA GLU A 53 8.48 10.89 0.91
C GLU A 53 9.73 11.28 0.09
N ASP A 54 10.62 12.11 0.63
CA ASP A 54 11.87 12.54 -0.03
C ASP A 54 12.96 11.45 -0.06
N SER A 55 12.86 10.42 0.77
CA SER A 55 13.84 9.33 0.81
C SER A 55 13.35 8.12 0.01
N LEU A 56 13.83 8.01 -1.23
CA LEU A 56 13.66 6.82 -2.07
C LEU A 56 13.99 5.53 -1.31
N GLU A 57 15.08 5.54 -0.53
CA GLU A 57 15.51 4.40 0.28
C GLU A 57 14.47 4.03 1.35
N TYR A 58 13.84 5.00 2.01
CA TYR A 58 12.79 4.73 2.97
C TYR A 58 11.57 4.07 2.31
N LEU A 59 11.14 4.58 1.15
CA LEU A 59 10.03 4.01 0.38
C LEU A 59 10.33 2.58 -0.08
N GLU A 60 11.55 2.33 -0.57
CA GLU A 60 11.99 1.00 -0.96
C GLU A 60 12.05 0.04 0.22
N ASN A 61 12.59 0.48 1.36
CA ASN A 61 12.65 -0.30 2.57
C ASN A 61 11.26 -0.63 3.13
N SER A 62 10.33 0.33 3.07
CA SER A 62 8.93 0.14 3.45
C SER A 62 8.25 -0.93 2.59
N ARG A 63 8.39 -0.82 1.26
CA ARG A 63 7.89 -1.84 0.32
C ARG A 63 8.51 -3.21 0.59
N ASN A 64 9.83 -3.28 0.79
CA ASN A 64 10.54 -4.52 1.09
C ASN A 64 10.07 -5.15 2.41
N ALA A 65 9.76 -4.35 3.43
CA ALA A 65 9.21 -4.84 4.69
C ALA A 65 7.81 -5.44 4.49
N ALA A 66 6.94 -4.75 3.75
CA ALA A 66 5.61 -5.27 3.41
C ALA A 66 5.68 -6.58 2.61
N LEU A 67 6.56 -6.67 1.61
CA LEU A 67 6.75 -7.90 0.83
C LEU A 67 7.29 -9.06 1.67
N LYS A 68 8.07 -8.80 2.73
CA LYS A 68 8.47 -9.85 3.68
C LYS A 68 7.28 -10.36 4.48
N LEU A 69 6.38 -9.47 4.90
CA LEU A 69 5.17 -9.83 5.63
C LEU A 69 4.21 -10.65 4.76
N VAL A 70 3.95 -10.19 3.53
CA VAL A 70 3.17 -10.91 2.52
C VAL A 70 3.67 -12.35 2.33
N LYS A 71 4.99 -12.57 2.34
CA LYS A 71 5.57 -13.91 2.19
C LYS A 71 5.53 -14.75 3.47
N ALA A 72 5.47 -14.13 4.63
CA ALA A 72 5.54 -14.80 5.93
C ALA A 72 4.16 -15.17 6.49
N HIS A 73 3.09 -14.57 5.96
CA HIS A 73 1.74 -14.65 6.50
C HIS A 73 0.75 -15.11 5.41
N ASN A 74 -0.13 -16.05 5.75
CA ASN A 74 -1.09 -16.64 4.79
C ASN A 74 -2.38 -15.81 4.63
N ASP A 75 -2.65 -14.92 5.57
CA ASP A 75 -3.77 -13.98 5.60
C ASP A 75 -3.51 -12.71 4.77
N TRP A 76 -2.34 -12.64 4.10
CA TRP A 76 -1.95 -11.52 3.25
C TRP A 76 -2.15 -11.84 1.76
N TYR A 77 -2.93 -11.00 1.09
CA TYR A 77 -3.26 -11.08 -0.32
C TYR A 77 -2.44 -10.06 -1.10
N HIS A 78 -1.48 -10.55 -1.88
CA HIS A 78 -0.64 -9.71 -2.73
C HIS A 78 -1.36 -9.36 -4.04
N VAL A 79 -1.47 -8.07 -4.32
CA VAL A 79 -1.94 -7.56 -5.61
C VAL A 79 -0.79 -6.77 -6.25
N ASP A 80 -0.13 -7.37 -7.24
CA ASP A 80 0.81 -6.64 -8.10
C ASP A 80 0.03 -5.68 -9.00
N CYS A 81 0.30 -4.39 -8.85
CA CYS A 81 -0.35 -3.32 -9.62
C CYS A 81 0.34 -3.04 -10.97
N ILE A 82 1.41 -3.77 -11.30
CA ILE A 82 2.18 -3.58 -12.54
C ILE A 82 1.95 -4.72 -13.52
N ASP A 83 1.64 -4.37 -14.76
CA ASP A 83 1.60 -5.31 -15.89
C ASP A 83 2.51 -4.83 -17.02
N GLY A 84 3.35 -5.71 -17.54
CA GLY A 84 4.29 -5.36 -18.63
C GLY A 84 5.23 -4.17 -18.32
N GLY A 85 5.46 -3.85 -17.04
CA GLY A 85 6.27 -2.72 -16.60
C GLY A 85 5.51 -1.38 -16.45
N ALA A 86 4.21 -1.36 -16.74
CA ALA A 86 3.34 -0.19 -16.59
C ALA A 86 2.29 -0.40 -15.50
N MET A 87 1.78 0.70 -14.93
CA MET A 87 0.65 0.65 -14.01
C MET A 87 -0.59 0.04 -14.69
N MET A 88 -1.20 -0.94 -14.04
CA MET A 88 -2.51 -1.46 -14.45
C MET A 88 -3.58 -0.38 -14.35
N SER A 89 -4.68 -0.58 -15.09
CA SER A 89 -5.85 0.30 -14.95
C SER A 89 -6.47 0.17 -13.56
N LYS A 90 -7.09 1.26 -13.06
CA LYS A 90 -7.84 1.25 -11.79
C LYS A 90 -8.92 0.15 -11.77
N GLN A 91 -9.56 -0.11 -12.91
CA GLN A 91 -10.58 -1.16 -13.04
C GLN A 91 -9.96 -2.56 -12.85
N THR A 92 -8.84 -2.84 -13.49
CA THR A 92 -8.14 -4.14 -13.36
C THR A 92 -7.67 -4.38 -11.92
N ILE A 93 -7.12 -3.34 -11.26
CA ILE A 93 -6.72 -3.42 -9.86
C ILE A 93 -7.96 -3.67 -8.98
N HIS A 94 -9.06 -2.95 -9.23
CA HIS A 94 -10.31 -3.12 -8.50
C HIS A 94 -10.86 -4.55 -8.60
N GLU A 95 -10.87 -5.15 -9.79
CA GLU A 95 -11.32 -6.52 -10.00
C GLU A 95 -10.48 -7.53 -9.18
N LYS A 96 -9.16 -7.35 -9.13
CA LYS A 96 -8.26 -8.18 -8.30
C LYS A 96 -8.55 -8.02 -6.81
N VAL A 97 -8.71 -6.78 -6.34
CA VAL A 97 -9.05 -6.48 -4.94
C VAL A 97 -10.39 -7.10 -4.56
N LEU A 98 -11.40 -6.97 -5.43
CA LEU A 98 -12.73 -7.53 -5.19
C LEU A 98 -12.66 -9.06 -5.10
N SER A 99 -11.89 -9.70 -5.97
CA SER A 99 -11.67 -11.15 -5.91
C SER A 99 -11.02 -11.58 -4.59
N SER A 100 -10.00 -10.86 -4.11
CA SER A 100 -9.36 -11.17 -2.82
C SER A 100 -10.31 -10.94 -1.64
N ALA A 101 -11.08 -9.83 -1.66
CA ALA A 101 -12.06 -9.53 -0.62
C ALA A 101 -13.17 -10.58 -0.55
N GLN A 102 -13.64 -11.08 -1.70
CA GLN A 102 -14.63 -12.16 -1.74
C GLN A 102 -14.10 -13.45 -1.13
N HIS A 103 -12.84 -13.80 -1.37
CA HIS A 103 -12.22 -14.96 -0.75
C HIS A 103 -12.17 -14.82 0.78
N ILE A 104 -11.70 -13.66 1.28
CA ILE A 104 -11.63 -13.36 2.72
C ILE A 104 -13.00 -13.49 3.40
N ILE A 105 -14.08 -13.03 2.75
CA ILE A 105 -15.43 -13.01 3.34
C ILE A 105 -16.13 -14.37 3.24
N SER A 106 -15.67 -15.25 2.33
CA SER A 106 -16.33 -16.53 2.06
C SER A 106 -15.75 -17.71 2.86
N ASP A 107 -14.55 -17.53 3.45
CA ASP A 107 -13.89 -18.49 4.34
C ASP A 107 -14.41 -18.38 5.79
#